data_AF-A0A0E0JWC2-F1
#
_entry.id   AF-A0A0E0JWC2-F1
#
_cell.length_a   1.000
_cell.length_b   1.000
_cell.length_c   1.000
_cell.angle_alpha   90.00
_cell.angle_beta   90.00
_cell.angle_gamma   90.00
#
_symmetry.space_group_name_H-M   'P 1'
#
loop_
_entity.id
_entity.type
_entity.pdbx_description
1 polymer ?
#
loop_
_entity_poly.entity_id
_entity_poly.type
_entity_poly.pdbx_seq_one_letter_code
_entity_poly.pdbx_strand_id
1 'polypeptide(L)'
;MVSMAASANLASKLEPIAYSLPPHFFILSSPKATMRGPSTTTMATFKQSFLKNLLSSLKNSSKNKAMSTLSERKRAIKSSADIAMATARTGIAGAARWPQAILASSSSSFSSSSSLSLPRTITFPCKMMQGKVRRCKSIVRRTPLMSSSEVARRLVRKRTKVLRRMIPGGELIADEISLLHEAMDYVVHLHAQVDVLRRVSRAAVARRSNASSSSSGGLAQLKERTVQISDIGEISRKMIRFMSLIT
;
A
#
# COMPACT_ATOMS: atom_id res chain seq x y z
N MET A 1 -68.64 9.10 79.80
CA MET A 1 -68.34 7.75 80.31
C MET A 1 -67.40 7.07 79.30
N VAL A 2 -66.40 6.32 79.79
CA VAL A 2 -65.63 5.20 79.19
C VAL A 2 -65.76 5.01 77.66
N SER A 3 -64.76 5.24 76.79
CA SER A 3 -63.40 4.66 76.63
C SER A 3 -63.33 3.38 75.77
N MET A 4 -62.19 3.19 75.09
CA MET A 4 -61.76 2.07 74.21
C MET A 4 -62.43 1.95 72.82
N ALA A 5 -61.79 1.46 71.74
CA ALA A 5 -60.38 1.35 71.27
C ALA A 5 -60.43 0.88 69.77
N ALA A 6 -59.39 0.66 68.95
CA ALA A 6 -57.92 0.75 69.02
C ALA A 6 -57.32 0.84 67.57
N SER A 7 -56.04 1.23 67.41
CA SER A 7 -55.11 0.82 66.32
C SER A 7 -55.39 1.24 64.86
N ALA A 8 -54.40 1.50 63.99
CA ALA A 8 -52.94 1.55 64.14
C ALA A 8 -52.25 2.28 62.96
N ASN A 9 -51.01 2.75 63.19
CA ASN A 9 -49.92 3.01 62.20
C ASN A 9 -50.18 4.05 61.07
N LEU A 10 -49.18 4.74 60.52
CA LEU A 10 -47.72 4.64 60.65
C LEU A 10 -47.08 6.04 60.60
N ALA A 11 -45.97 6.25 61.30
CA ALA A 11 -45.28 7.55 61.33
C ALA A 11 -44.13 7.66 60.29
N SER A 12 -44.10 8.77 59.55
CA SER A 12 -42.94 9.31 58.84
C SER A 12 -43.14 10.82 58.69
N LYS A 13 -42.52 11.69 59.50
CA LYS A 13 -41.08 11.97 59.76
C LYS A 13 -40.45 12.81 58.65
N LEU A 14 -40.01 14.01 59.07
CA LEU A 14 -39.51 15.14 58.29
C LEU A 14 -38.02 15.01 57.90
N GLU A 15 -37.66 15.64 56.77
CA GLU A 15 -36.33 16.14 56.35
C GLU A 15 -35.15 15.12 56.19
N PRO A 16 -34.04 15.48 55.48
CA PRO A 16 -33.83 16.57 54.51
C PRO A 16 -33.19 16.12 53.17
N ILE A 17 -33.03 17.10 52.28
CA ILE A 17 -32.34 17.01 50.97
C ILE A 17 -30.88 16.53 51.10
N ALA A 18 -30.51 15.51 50.31
CA ALA A 18 -29.11 15.15 50.06
C ALA A 18 -28.86 14.91 48.56
N TYR A 19 -27.88 15.60 48.00
CA TYR A 19 -27.53 15.55 46.58
C TYR A 19 -26.89 14.21 46.22
N SER A 20 -27.47 13.49 45.24
CA SER A 20 -26.81 12.35 44.59
C SER A 20 -27.22 12.24 43.12
N LEU A 21 -26.45 12.92 42.26
CA LEU A 21 -26.48 12.72 40.82
C LEU A 21 -25.74 11.41 40.50
N PRO A 22 -26.37 10.40 39.86
CA PRO A 22 -25.70 9.14 39.56
C PRO A 22 -24.61 9.33 38.48
N PRO A 23 -23.33 8.99 38.75
CA PRO A 23 -22.24 9.17 37.80
C PRO A 23 -22.11 7.97 36.84
N HIS A 24 -23.16 7.71 36.07
CA HIS A 24 -23.16 6.65 35.06
C HIS A 24 -23.61 7.17 33.70
N PHE A 25 -22.66 7.70 32.91
CA PHE A 25 -22.44 7.33 31.49
C PHE A 25 -21.24 8.08 30.86
N PHE A 26 -20.02 7.83 31.36
CA PHE A 26 -18.78 8.26 30.69
C PHE A 26 -17.69 7.18 30.71
N ILE A 27 -17.84 6.12 29.91
CA ILE A 27 -16.72 5.55 29.13
C ILE A 27 -17.25 5.12 27.75
N LEU A 28 -17.69 6.10 26.94
CA LEU A 28 -17.46 5.99 25.50
C LEU A 28 -15.99 6.40 25.29
N SER A 29 -15.09 5.44 25.55
CA SER A 29 -13.68 5.58 25.21
C SER A 29 -13.58 5.64 23.70
N SER A 30 -13.73 6.85 23.16
CA SER A 30 -13.37 7.13 21.77
C SER A 30 -11.93 6.67 21.60
N PRO A 31 -11.63 5.70 20.72
CA PRO A 31 -10.26 5.53 20.26
C PRO A 31 -9.95 6.79 19.48
N LYS A 32 -9.38 7.79 20.17
CA LYS A 32 -8.76 8.95 19.57
C LYS A 32 -7.62 8.38 18.74
N ALA A 33 -7.92 8.14 17.47
CA ALA A 33 -6.96 7.75 16.45
C ALA A 33 -6.06 8.96 16.18
N THR A 34 -5.23 9.31 17.16
CA THR A 34 -3.98 9.99 16.91
C THR A 34 -3.30 9.16 15.83
N MET A 35 -3.22 9.75 14.64
CA MET A 35 -2.51 9.21 13.49
C MET A 35 -1.02 9.17 13.84
N ARG A 36 -0.64 8.19 14.66
CA ARG A 36 0.72 7.93 15.06
C ARG A 36 1.41 7.40 13.83
N GLY A 37 2.03 8.32 13.09
CA GLY A 37 2.91 7.98 11.99
C GLY A 37 3.90 6.89 12.44
N PRO A 38 4.28 5.98 11.53
CA PRO A 38 5.08 4.82 11.90
C PRO A 38 6.33 5.31 12.64
N SER A 39 6.46 4.90 13.90
CA SER A 39 7.46 5.45 14.79
C SER A 39 8.86 5.22 14.21
N THR A 40 9.79 6.15 14.46
CA THR A 40 11.16 6.07 13.92
C THR A 40 11.81 4.71 14.18
N THR A 41 11.55 4.14 15.36
CA THR A 41 11.90 2.76 15.74
C THR A 41 11.30 1.69 14.83
N THR A 42 10.00 1.75 14.52
CA THR A 42 9.29 0.82 13.62
C THR A 42 9.84 0.87 12.19
N MET A 43 10.21 2.06 11.71
CA MET A 43 10.86 2.20 10.41
C MET A 43 12.33 1.76 10.41
N ALA A 44 13.03 1.88 11.54
CA ALA A 44 14.38 1.33 11.70
C ALA A 44 14.37 -0.21 11.69
N THR A 45 13.44 -0.85 12.42
CA THR A 45 13.29 -2.30 12.42
C THR A 45 12.83 -2.83 11.06
N PHE A 46 11.90 -2.16 10.38
CA PHE A 46 11.54 -2.46 8.98
C PHE A 46 12.76 -2.38 8.04
N LYS A 47 13.52 -1.27 8.07
CA LYS A 47 14.69 -1.10 7.21
C LYS A 47 15.76 -2.18 7.48
N GLN A 48 15.89 -2.64 8.72
CA GLN A 48 16.79 -3.72 9.10
C GLN A 48 16.30 -5.10 8.61
N SER A 49 15.02 -5.44 8.79
CA SER A 49 14.47 -6.72 8.32
C SER A 49 14.44 -6.79 6.80
N PHE A 50 14.08 -5.70 6.12
CA PHE A 50 14.18 -5.57 4.66
C PHE A 50 15.60 -5.84 4.16
N LEU A 51 16.61 -5.19 4.75
CA LEU A 51 18.01 -5.37 4.34
C LEU A 51 18.50 -6.81 4.57
N LYS A 52 18.16 -7.43 5.71
CA LYS A 52 18.48 -8.84 6.00
C LYS A 52 17.88 -9.77 4.94
N ASN A 53 16.59 -9.62 4.64
CA ASN A 53 15.88 -10.44 3.66
C ASN A 53 16.45 -10.25 2.24
N LEU A 54 16.78 -9.02 1.85
CA LEU A 54 17.39 -8.69 0.56
C LEU A 54 18.80 -9.29 0.41
N LEU A 55 19.65 -9.20 1.44
CA LEU A 55 21.00 -9.78 1.37
C LEU A 55 20.96 -11.31 1.29
N SER A 56 20.02 -11.95 1.99
CA SER A 56 19.79 -13.39 1.91
C SER A 56 19.34 -13.83 0.51
N SER A 57 18.34 -13.17 -0.09
CA SER A 57 17.86 -13.51 -1.44
C SER A 57 18.93 -13.29 -2.51
N LEU A 58 19.71 -12.20 -2.42
CA LEU A 58 20.84 -11.95 -3.32
C LEU A 58 21.98 -12.98 -3.16
N LYS A 59 22.30 -13.39 -1.92
CA LYS A 59 23.30 -14.44 -1.66
C LYS A 59 22.87 -15.78 -2.26
N ASN A 60 21.58 -16.13 -2.18
CA ASN A 60 21.04 -17.34 -2.79
C ASN A 60 21.04 -17.24 -4.33
N SER A 61 20.64 -16.10 -4.90
CA SER A 61 20.70 -15.87 -6.35
C SER A 61 22.13 -15.95 -6.91
N SER A 62 23.14 -15.51 -6.17
CA SER A 62 24.55 -15.54 -6.62
C SER A 62 25.14 -16.96 -6.70
N LYS A 63 24.66 -17.88 -5.86
CA LYS A 63 25.07 -19.30 -5.91
C LYS A 63 24.58 -20.00 -7.18
N ASN A 64 23.42 -19.59 -7.69
CA ASN A 64 22.82 -20.12 -8.91
C ASN A 64 23.49 -19.49 -10.14
N LYS A 65 24.78 -19.77 -10.34
CA LYS A 65 25.66 -19.25 -11.40
C LYS A 65 25.35 -19.82 -12.80
N ALA A 66 24.08 -20.09 -13.09
CA ALA A 66 23.60 -20.34 -14.45
C ALA A 66 23.81 -19.08 -15.32
N MET A 67 23.90 -19.25 -16.64
CA MET A 67 24.08 -18.17 -17.62
C MET A 67 22.83 -17.29 -17.76
N SER A 68 22.48 -16.58 -16.69
CA SER A 68 21.35 -15.66 -16.67
C SER A 68 21.67 -14.38 -17.43
N THR A 69 20.75 -13.97 -18.31
CA THR A 69 20.92 -12.72 -19.06
C THR A 69 20.96 -11.52 -18.12
N LEU A 70 21.55 -10.41 -18.56
CA LEU A 70 21.54 -9.17 -17.78
C LEU A 70 20.11 -8.68 -17.49
N SER A 71 19.14 -9.02 -18.34
CA SER A 71 17.71 -8.74 -18.14
C SER A 71 17.11 -9.58 -17.01
N GLU A 72 17.37 -10.90 -16.99
CA GLU A 72 16.96 -11.79 -15.89
C GLU A 72 17.56 -11.36 -14.56
N ARG A 73 18.87 -11.03 -14.52
CA ARG A 73 19.51 -10.55 -13.29
C ARG A 73 18.85 -9.28 -12.76
N LYS A 74 18.52 -8.31 -13.62
CA LYS A 74 17.74 -7.11 -13.24
C LYS A 74 16.35 -7.47 -12.69
N ARG A 75 15.62 -8.38 -13.36
CA ARG A 75 14.30 -8.84 -12.91
C ARG A 75 14.36 -9.58 -11.57
N ALA A 76 15.37 -10.44 -11.38
CA ALA A 76 15.61 -11.18 -10.15
C ALA A 76 15.97 -10.26 -8.97
N ILE A 77 16.81 -9.24 -9.20
CA ILE A 77 17.11 -8.21 -8.17
C ILE A 77 15.85 -7.44 -7.79
N LYS A 78 15.05 -7.01 -8.78
CA LYS A 78 13.78 -6.31 -8.51
C LYS A 78 12.81 -7.20 -7.71
N SER A 79 12.55 -8.42 -8.19
CA SER A 79 11.68 -9.39 -7.51
C SER A 79 12.18 -9.68 -6.09
N SER A 80 13.49 -9.87 -5.90
CA SER A 80 14.11 -10.05 -4.57
C SER A 80 13.86 -8.86 -3.64
N ALA A 81 13.90 -7.63 -4.15
CA ALA A 81 13.63 -6.42 -3.37
C ALA A 81 12.13 -6.23 -3.08
N ASP A 82 11.24 -6.58 -4.00
CA ASP A 82 9.80 -6.49 -3.81
C ASP A 82 9.32 -7.55 -2.79
N ILE A 83 9.79 -8.79 -2.91
CA ILE A 83 9.55 -9.89 -1.95
C ILE A 83 10.14 -9.53 -0.57
N ALA A 84 11.40 -9.09 -0.50
CA ALA A 84 12.03 -8.77 0.79
C ALA A 84 11.30 -7.64 1.53
N MET A 85 10.79 -6.64 0.80
CA MET A 85 9.99 -5.54 1.34
C MET A 85 8.63 -6.03 1.83
N ALA A 86 7.93 -6.87 1.06
CA ALA A 86 6.67 -7.45 1.46
C ALA A 86 6.82 -8.32 2.74
N THR A 87 7.78 -9.25 2.77
CA THR A 87 8.06 -10.09 3.94
C THR A 87 8.45 -9.25 5.17
N ALA A 88 9.22 -8.18 4.99
CA ALA A 88 9.58 -7.27 6.07
C ALA A 88 8.39 -6.50 6.66
N ARG A 89 7.35 -6.23 5.85
CA ARG A 89 6.12 -5.55 6.30
C ARG A 89 5.12 -6.49 6.97
N THR A 90 5.03 -7.75 6.52
CA THR A 90 4.11 -8.76 7.09
C THR A 90 4.34 -9.02 8.58
N GLY A 91 5.57 -8.84 9.08
CA GLY A 91 5.89 -8.95 10.51
C GLY A 91 5.49 -7.74 11.38
N ILE A 92 4.84 -6.72 10.81
CA ILE A 92 4.46 -5.48 11.52
C ILE A 92 2.93 -5.39 11.59
N ALA A 93 2.38 -5.25 12.80
CA ALA A 93 0.94 -5.16 13.02
C ALA A 93 0.30 -3.95 12.32
N GLY A 94 -1.00 -4.06 12.00
CA GLY A 94 -1.70 -3.14 11.09
C GLY A 94 -1.56 -3.64 9.64
N ALA A 95 -2.47 -4.53 9.26
CA ALA A 95 -2.35 -5.37 8.08
C ALA A 95 -2.71 -4.62 6.77
N ALA A 96 -1.71 -3.95 6.20
CA ALA A 96 -1.72 -3.62 4.79
C ALA A 96 -1.81 -4.92 3.95
N ARG A 97 -2.58 -4.88 2.87
CA ARG A 97 -2.86 -6.00 1.95
C ARG A 97 -1.88 -6.04 0.78
N TRP A 98 -1.27 -4.90 0.44
CA TRP A 98 -0.27 -4.85 -0.64
C TRP A 98 0.93 -5.82 -0.47
N PRO A 99 1.44 -6.15 0.73
CA PRO A 99 2.51 -7.15 0.89
C PRO A 99 2.05 -8.54 0.46
N GLN A 100 0.84 -8.93 0.82
CA GLN A 100 0.26 -10.23 0.45
C GLN A 100 0.02 -10.32 -1.06
N ALA A 101 -0.40 -9.23 -1.70
CA ALA A 101 -0.56 -9.16 -3.16
C ALA A 101 0.78 -9.37 -3.90
N ILE A 102 1.88 -8.81 -3.41
CA ILE A 102 3.23 -9.03 -3.98
C ILE A 102 3.67 -10.49 -3.80
N LEU A 103 3.48 -11.07 -2.61
CA LEU A 103 3.88 -12.45 -2.32
C LEU A 103 3.07 -13.46 -3.15
N ALA A 104 1.75 -13.29 -3.25
CA ALA A 104 0.87 -14.12 -4.08
C ALA A 104 1.19 -14.03 -5.58
N SER A 105 1.58 -12.84 -6.06
CA SER A 105 2.05 -12.67 -7.44
C SER A 105 3.34 -13.46 -7.69
N SER A 106 4.24 -13.49 -6.71
CA SER A 106 5.58 -14.08 -6.82
C SER A 106 5.60 -15.62 -6.72
N SER A 107 4.67 -16.21 -5.96
CA SER A 107 4.53 -17.68 -5.88
C SER A 107 3.96 -18.29 -7.15
N SER A 108 3.13 -17.53 -7.90
CA SER A 108 2.47 -18.00 -9.12
C SER A 108 3.41 -18.32 -10.29
N SER A 109 4.67 -17.86 -10.24
CA SER A 109 5.67 -18.02 -11.31
C SER A 109 6.43 -19.36 -11.34
N PHE A 110 6.20 -20.27 -10.39
CA PHE A 110 6.95 -21.54 -10.28
C PHE A 110 6.10 -22.82 -10.23
N SER A 111 4.78 -22.74 -10.49
CA SER A 111 3.94 -23.95 -10.52
C SER A 111 2.99 -23.97 -11.72
N SER A 112 3.37 -24.78 -12.71
CA SER A 112 2.42 -25.40 -13.64
C SER A 112 1.73 -26.55 -12.92
N SER A 113 0.40 -26.67 -13.08
CA SER A 113 -0.49 -27.73 -12.52
C SER A 113 -0.36 -27.97 -11.00
N SER A 114 -1.30 -27.53 -10.17
CA SER A 114 -2.63 -28.16 -10.04
C SER A 114 -3.66 -27.28 -9.29
N SER A 115 -4.90 -27.77 -9.18
CA SER A 115 -6.10 -27.16 -8.55
C SER A 115 -5.89 -26.72 -7.09
N LEU A 116 -6.58 -25.71 -6.53
CA LEU A 116 -8.03 -25.43 -6.61
C LEU A 116 -8.40 -23.91 -6.62
N SER A 117 -9.49 -23.60 -7.33
CA SER A 117 -10.42 -22.46 -7.13
C SER A 117 -9.89 -21.03 -6.91
N LEU A 118 -9.41 -20.39 -7.98
CA LEU A 118 -9.83 -19.02 -8.33
C LEU A 118 -10.13 -18.97 -9.84
N PRO A 119 -11.16 -18.24 -10.31
CA PRO A 119 -11.46 -18.14 -11.74
C PRO A 119 -10.38 -17.34 -12.45
N ARG A 120 -9.46 -18.05 -13.12
CA ARG A 120 -8.51 -17.46 -14.07
C ARG A 120 -9.27 -16.89 -15.27
N THR A 121 -8.75 -15.78 -15.78
CA THR A 121 -8.93 -15.33 -17.18
C THR A 121 -10.36 -14.90 -17.57
N ILE A 122 -10.70 -13.64 -17.28
CA ILE A 122 -11.60 -12.90 -18.18
C ILE A 122 -10.79 -12.50 -19.42
N THR A 123 -10.69 -13.42 -20.38
CA THR A 123 -10.50 -13.01 -21.78
C THR A 123 -11.78 -12.28 -22.17
N PHE A 124 -11.68 -10.99 -22.49
CA PHE A 124 -12.84 -10.24 -22.96
C PHE A 124 -13.33 -10.84 -24.29
N PRO A 125 -14.56 -11.39 -24.38
CA PRO A 125 -15.13 -11.66 -25.69
C PRO A 125 -15.41 -10.32 -26.36
N CYS A 126 -14.64 -10.00 -27.39
CA CYS A 126 -14.98 -8.92 -28.31
C CYS A 126 -16.22 -9.34 -29.10
N LYS A 127 -17.40 -9.20 -28.49
CA LYS A 127 -18.69 -9.40 -29.13
C LYS A 127 -18.91 -8.25 -30.12
N MET A 128 -18.32 -8.38 -31.30
CA MET A 128 -18.76 -7.72 -32.52
C MET A 128 -20.17 -8.22 -32.85
N MET A 129 -21.18 -7.67 -32.17
CA MET A 129 -22.56 -7.81 -32.63
C MET A 129 -22.75 -6.87 -33.81
N GLN A 130 -22.94 -7.48 -34.97
CA GLN A 130 -23.14 -6.81 -36.25
C GLN A 130 -24.40 -5.94 -36.25
N GLY A 131 -24.47 -5.03 -37.20
CA GLY A 131 -25.38 -3.89 -37.15
C GLY A 131 -26.87 -4.24 -37.16
N LYS A 132 -27.62 -3.53 -36.32
CA LYS A 132 -28.93 -2.99 -36.74
C LYS A 132 -28.84 -1.47 -36.64
N VAL A 133 -28.74 -0.81 -37.79
CA VAL A 133 -28.77 0.66 -37.90
C VAL A 133 -30.16 1.13 -37.50
N ARG A 134 -30.39 1.34 -36.21
CA ARG A 134 -31.55 2.08 -35.73
C ARG A 134 -31.36 3.55 -36.13
N ARG A 135 -32.05 3.94 -37.19
CA ARG A 135 -32.17 5.32 -37.68
C ARG A 135 -32.70 6.22 -36.56
N CYS A 136 -31.79 6.76 -35.76
CA CYS A 136 -32.13 7.76 -34.76
C CYS A 136 -32.57 9.03 -35.50
N LYS A 137 -33.89 9.27 -35.53
CA LYS A 137 -34.41 10.63 -35.73
C LYS A 137 -33.69 11.53 -34.72
N SER A 138 -33.18 12.68 -35.18
CA SER A 138 -32.38 13.59 -34.37
C SER A 138 -33.24 14.29 -33.32
N ILE A 139 -33.59 13.58 -32.25
CA ILE A 139 -33.84 14.22 -30.97
C ILE A 139 -32.53 14.93 -30.65
N VAL A 140 -32.57 16.26 -30.67
CA VAL A 140 -31.49 17.12 -30.18
C VAL A 140 -31.24 16.70 -28.75
N ARG A 141 -30.23 15.86 -28.55
CA ARG A 141 -29.72 15.53 -27.23
C ARG A 141 -29.09 16.82 -26.73
N ARG A 142 -29.89 17.62 -26.03
CA ARG A 142 -29.38 18.51 -25.00
C ARG A 142 -28.50 17.63 -24.13
N THR A 143 -27.19 17.71 -24.34
CA THR A 143 -26.23 17.15 -23.39
C THR A 143 -26.61 17.80 -22.07
N PRO A 144 -27.05 17.04 -21.05
CA PRO A 144 -27.39 17.66 -19.78
C PRO A 144 -26.12 18.37 -19.34
N LEU A 145 -26.19 19.70 -19.22
CA LEU A 145 -25.06 20.52 -18.84
C LEU A 145 -24.58 19.98 -17.50
N MET A 146 -23.45 19.27 -17.53
CA MET A 146 -23.04 18.49 -16.38
C MET A 146 -22.77 19.45 -15.24
N SER A 147 -23.52 19.29 -14.14
CA SER A 147 -23.21 19.97 -12.89
C SER A 147 -21.73 19.79 -12.58
N SER A 148 -21.09 20.84 -12.04
CA SER A 148 -19.72 20.79 -11.54
C SER A 148 -19.50 19.58 -10.61
N SER A 149 -20.53 19.20 -9.82
CA SER A 149 -20.51 17.98 -8.99
C SER A 149 -20.36 16.69 -9.81
N GLU A 150 -21.03 16.57 -10.96
CA GLU A 150 -20.94 15.39 -11.83
C GLU A 150 -19.61 15.36 -12.61
N VAL A 151 -19.05 16.52 -12.98
CA VAL A 151 -17.68 16.66 -13.48
C VAL A 151 -16.68 16.16 -12.43
N ALA A 152 -16.79 16.63 -11.19
CA ALA A 152 -15.93 16.25 -10.07
C ALA A 152 -16.04 14.74 -9.76
N ARG A 153 -17.26 14.18 -9.68
CA ARG A 153 -17.49 12.73 -9.48
C ARG A 153 -16.83 11.90 -10.57
N ARG A 154 -16.88 12.32 -11.84
CA ARG A 154 -16.18 11.63 -12.95
C ARG A 154 -14.66 11.75 -12.85
N LEU A 155 -14.14 12.89 -12.42
CA LEU A 155 -12.70 13.07 -12.18
C LEU A 155 -12.20 12.16 -11.06
N VAL A 156 -12.92 12.11 -9.92
CA VAL A 156 -12.61 11.23 -8.78
C VAL A 156 -12.64 9.77 -9.24
N ARG A 157 -13.74 9.29 -9.84
CA ARG A 157 -13.83 7.90 -10.38
C ARG A 157 -12.66 7.54 -11.30
N LYS A 158 -12.22 8.47 -12.17
CA LYS A 158 -11.03 8.27 -13.03
C LYS A 158 -9.73 8.18 -12.21
N ARG A 159 -9.50 9.11 -11.27
CA ARG A 159 -8.31 9.14 -10.40
C ARG A 159 -8.26 7.91 -9.49
N THR A 160 -9.35 7.52 -8.84
CA THR A 160 -9.45 6.27 -8.05
C THR A 160 -9.13 5.05 -8.91
N LYS A 161 -9.65 4.96 -10.14
CA LYS A 161 -9.33 3.84 -11.06
C LYS A 161 -7.84 3.77 -11.44
N VAL A 162 -7.14 4.91 -11.52
CA VAL A 162 -5.68 4.93 -11.70
C VAL A 162 -4.98 4.48 -10.42
N LEU A 163 -5.36 5.01 -9.26
CA LEU A 163 -4.76 4.66 -7.96
C LEU A 163 -4.85 3.16 -7.67
N ARG A 164 -6.01 2.53 -7.92
CA ARG A 164 -6.21 1.08 -7.77
C ARG A 164 -5.18 0.23 -8.50
N ARG A 165 -4.70 0.68 -9.66
CA ARG A 165 -3.70 0.00 -10.50
C ARG A 165 -2.25 0.29 -10.11
N MET A 166 -2.02 1.28 -9.24
CA MET A 166 -0.70 1.65 -8.75
C MET A 166 -0.35 0.96 -7.43
N ILE A 167 -1.36 0.61 -6.63
CA ILE A 167 -1.19 -0.08 -5.34
C ILE A 167 -1.32 -1.59 -5.58
N PRO A 168 -0.33 -2.42 -5.18
CA PRO A 168 -0.44 -3.87 -5.34
C PRO A 168 -1.69 -4.41 -4.63
N GLY A 169 -2.60 -5.06 -5.38
CA GLY A 169 -3.87 -5.56 -4.86
C GLY A 169 -4.96 -4.49 -4.66
N GLY A 170 -4.75 -3.26 -5.15
CA GLY A 170 -5.71 -2.15 -5.03
C GLY A 170 -7.03 -2.37 -5.79
N GLU A 171 -7.08 -3.30 -6.74
CA GLU A 171 -8.30 -3.79 -7.38
C GLU A 171 -9.21 -4.60 -6.44
N LEU A 172 -8.64 -5.23 -5.40
CA LEU A 172 -9.37 -6.11 -4.47
C LEU A 172 -9.97 -5.36 -3.27
N ILE A 173 -9.71 -4.06 -3.16
CA ILE A 173 -10.20 -3.21 -2.06
C ILE A 173 -11.54 -2.61 -2.51
N ALA A 174 -12.66 -2.90 -1.85
CA ALA A 174 -13.93 -2.26 -2.23
C ALA A 174 -13.93 -0.76 -1.90
N ASP A 175 -13.61 -0.44 -0.64
CA ASP A 175 -13.66 0.90 -0.05
C ASP A 175 -12.54 1.85 -0.53
N GLU A 176 -12.86 3.14 -0.65
CA GLU A 176 -11.94 4.19 -1.08
C GLU A 176 -11.04 4.69 0.06
N ILE A 177 -11.52 4.67 1.32
CA ILE A 177 -10.73 5.09 2.49
C ILE A 177 -9.59 4.08 2.75
N SER A 178 -9.93 2.80 2.72
CA SER A 178 -8.99 1.67 2.81
C SER A 178 -7.94 1.72 1.69
N LEU A 179 -8.35 2.05 0.45
CA LEU A 179 -7.43 2.24 -0.67
C LEU A 179 -6.43 3.37 -0.41
N LEU A 180 -6.87 4.48 0.20
CA LEU A 180 -5.99 5.60 0.55
C LEU A 180 -5.00 5.24 1.66
N HIS A 181 -5.44 4.51 2.70
CA HIS A 181 -4.53 4.02 3.75
C HIS A 181 -3.46 3.07 3.19
N GLU A 182 -3.84 2.15 2.31
CA GLU A 182 -2.91 1.24 1.62
C GLU A 182 -1.93 1.99 0.71
N ALA A 183 -2.40 3.04 0.03
CA ALA A 183 -1.54 3.90 -0.78
C ALA A 183 -0.52 4.67 0.07
N MET A 184 -0.93 5.21 1.21
CA MET A 184 -0.04 5.90 2.16
C MET A 184 1.00 4.95 2.74
N ASP A 185 0.59 3.76 3.20
CA ASP A 185 1.50 2.74 3.73
C ASP A 185 2.51 2.29 2.66
N TYR A 186 2.04 2.01 1.44
CA TYR A 186 2.92 1.58 0.34
C TYR A 186 3.94 2.66 -0.03
N VAL A 187 3.55 3.94 -0.08
CA VAL A 187 4.48 5.06 -0.33
C VAL A 187 5.56 5.14 0.74
N VAL A 188 5.22 5.03 2.03
CA VAL A 188 6.21 5.03 3.12
C VAL A 188 7.22 3.88 2.97
N HIS A 189 6.76 2.68 2.62
CA HIS A 189 7.64 1.52 2.44
C HIS A 189 8.49 1.61 1.17
N LEU A 190 7.98 2.20 0.07
CA LEU A 190 8.79 2.53 -1.12
C LEU A 190 9.91 3.53 -0.79
N HIS A 191 9.63 4.59 -0.04
CA HIS A 191 10.67 5.52 0.43
C HIS A 191 11.73 4.78 1.27
N ALA A 192 11.30 3.91 2.18
CA ALA A 192 12.22 3.11 3.00
C ALA A 192 13.06 2.12 2.18
N GLN A 193 12.49 1.48 1.16
CA GLN A 193 13.18 0.61 0.20
C GLN A 193 14.27 1.38 -0.55
N VAL A 194 13.92 2.53 -1.13
CA VAL A 194 14.82 3.40 -1.89
C VAL A 194 15.96 3.93 -1.01
N ASP A 195 15.68 4.33 0.24
CA ASP A 195 16.72 4.75 1.20
C ASP A 195 17.77 3.66 1.45
N VAL A 196 17.32 2.43 1.69
CA VAL A 196 18.21 1.29 1.95
C VAL A 196 19.02 0.95 0.70
N LEU A 197 18.40 0.89 -0.48
CA LEU A 197 19.10 0.63 -1.75
C LEU A 197 20.14 1.72 -2.07
N ARG A 198 19.83 3.00 -1.82
CA ARG A 198 20.80 4.11 -1.95
C ARG A 198 21.99 3.97 -0.99
N ARG A 199 21.76 3.56 0.26
CA ARG A 199 22.83 3.29 1.25
C ARG A 199 23.71 2.13 0.81
N VAL A 200 23.13 1.02 0.37
CA VAL A 200 23.85 -0.15 -0.17
C VAL A 200 24.69 0.24 -1.39
N SER A 201 24.14 1.03 -2.32
CA SER A 201 24.86 1.53 -3.49
C SER A 201 26.09 2.38 -3.10
N ARG A 202 25.92 3.36 -2.19
CA ARG A 202 27.05 4.16 -1.68
C ARG A 202 28.13 3.31 -1.01
N ALA A 203 27.74 2.34 -0.19
CA ALA A 203 28.68 1.41 0.46
C ALA A 203 29.38 0.45 -0.53
N ALA A 204 28.75 0.15 -1.67
CA ALA A 204 29.38 -0.61 -2.75
C ALA A 204 30.41 0.24 -3.52
N VAL A 205 30.09 1.51 -3.82
CA VAL A 205 31.00 2.45 -4.48
C VAL A 205 32.21 2.75 -3.59
N ALA A 206 32.02 3.04 -2.30
CA ALA A 206 33.10 3.33 -1.36
C ALA A 206 34.08 2.15 -1.18
N ARG A 207 33.58 0.90 -1.20
CA ARG A 207 34.46 -0.28 -1.20
C ARG A 207 35.28 -0.41 -2.48
N ARG A 208 34.73 0.01 -3.63
CA ARG A 208 35.45 -0.02 -4.91
C ARG A 208 36.55 1.04 -4.98
N SER A 209 36.31 2.26 -4.48
CA SER A 209 37.34 3.31 -4.41
C SER A 209 38.50 2.92 -3.49
N ASN A 210 38.21 2.31 -2.35
CA ASN A 210 39.25 1.91 -1.39
C ASN A 210 40.08 0.70 -1.86
N ALA A 211 39.54 -0.13 -2.77
CA ALA A 211 40.28 -1.21 -3.42
C ALA A 211 41.20 -0.69 -4.55
N SER A 212 40.82 0.40 -5.24
CA SER A 212 41.68 1.02 -6.25
C SER A 212 42.87 1.78 -5.65
N SER A 213 42.78 2.28 -4.42
CA SER A 213 43.89 2.94 -3.71
C SER A 213 44.92 1.98 -3.10
N SER A 214 44.63 0.67 -3.08
CA SER A 214 45.52 -0.38 -2.56
C SER A 214 46.07 -1.31 -3.65
N SER A 215 45.84 -0.97 -4.93
CA SER A 215 46.25 -1.76 -6.09
C SER A 215 47.05 -0.89 -7.08
N SER A 216 48.29 -0.54 -6.71
CA SER A 216 49.29 -0.04 -7.65
C SER A 216 49.87 -1.20 -8.47
N GLY A 217 49.02 -1.82 -9.29
CA GLY A 217 49.33 -2.92 -10.19
C GLY A 217 48.30 -2.91 -11.31
N GLY A 218 48.70 -2.44 -12.48
CA GLY A 218 47.74 -1.93 -13.46
C GLY A 218 46.91 -3.00 -14.17
N LEU A 219 45.71 -2.61 -14.59
CA LEU A 219 45.24 -2.92 -15.95
C LEU A 219 44.31 -1.82 -16.45
N ALA A 220 44.58 -1.32 -17.66
CA ALA A 220 43.71 -0.39 -18.34
C ALA A 220 42.43 -1.08 -18.89
N GLN A 221 41.50 -0.28 -19.39
CA GLN A 221 40.35 -0.69 -20.20
C GLN A 221 39.28 -1.56 -19.51
N LEU A 222 38.28 -0.90 -18.93
CA LEU A 222 36.90 -1.37 -19.13
C LEU A 222 35.95 -0.17 -19.32
N LYS A 223 35.88 0.25 -20.58
CA LYS A 223 35.09 1.37 -21.12
C LYS A 223 33.69 1.40 -20.50
N GLU A 224 33.43 2.50 -19.83
CA GLU A 224 32.18 2.83 -19.18
C GLU A 224 31.00 2.75 -20.16
N ARG A 225 30.09 1.79 -19.92
CA ARG A 225 28.78 1.73 -20.58
C ARG A 225 27.71 2.07 -19.55
N THR A 226 27.39 3.35 -19.49
CA THR A 226 26.26 3.93 -18.76
C THR A 226 24.94 3.32 -19.24
N VAL A 227 24.46 2.30 -18.52
CA VAL A 227 23.18 1.64 -18.83
C VAL A 227 22.03 2.54 -18.41
N GLN A 228 21.62 3.43 -19.32
CA GLN A 228 20.28 4.02 -19.47
C GLN A 228 19.50 4.20 -18.15
N ILE A 229 19.75 5.32 -17.46
CA ILE A 229 18.97 5.81 -16.29
C ILE A 229 17.58 6.34 -16.73
N SER A 230 17.25 6.16 -18.00
CA SER A 230 16.11 6.71 -18.71
C SER A 230 14.76 6.30 -18.14
N ASP A 231 14.60 5.04 -17.72
CA ASP A 231 13.33 4.48 -17.23
C ASP A 231 12.92 5.00 -15.84
N ILE A 232 13.90 5.24 -14.94
CA ILE A 232 13.64 5.84 -13.63
C ILE A 232 13.35 7.34 -13.77
N GLY A 233 14.08 8.01 -14.66
CA GLY A 233 13.75 9.39 -15.05
C GLY A 233 12.35 9.50 -15.65
N GLU A 234 11.92 8.52 -16.45
CA GLU A 234 10.60 8.47 -17.10
C GLU A 234 9.46 8.42 -16.08
N ILE A 235 9.61 7.61 -15.03
CA ILE A 235 8.63 7.49 -13.94
C ILE A 235 8.60 8.79 -13.12
N SER A 236 9.75 9.36 -12.77
CA SER A 236 9.83 10.64 -12.05
C SER A 236 9.22 11.80 -12.87
N ARG A 237 9.52 11.89 -14.18
CA ARG A 237 8.92 12.87 -15.09
C ARG A 237 7.40 12.72 -15.20
N LYS A 238 6.88 11.49 -15.21
CA LYS A 238 5.43 11.21 -15.21
C LYS A 238 4.78 11.59 -13.87
N MET A 239 5.42 11.34 -12.73
CA MET A 239 4.93 11.82 -11.42
C MET A 239 4.92 13.35 -11.32
N ILE A 240 5.98 14.03 -11.76
CA ILE A 240 6.08 15.49 -11.72
C ILE A 240 5.00 16.13 -12.61
N ARG A 241 4.81 15.64 -13.85
CA ARG A 241 3.69 16.08 -14.71
C ARG A 241 2.32 15.82 -14.11
N PHE A 242 2.13 14.70 -13.42
CA PHE A 242 0.87 14.39 -12.75
C PHE A 242 0.58 15.33 -11.59
N MET A 243 1.58 15.69 -10.78
CA MET A 243 1.46 16.66 -9.69
C MET A 243 1.17 18.08 -10.24
N SER A 244 1.83 18.47 -11.33
CA SER A 244 1.59 19.76 -12.02
C SER A 244 0.24 19.85 -12.76
N LEU A 245 -0.57 18.78 -12.79
CA LEU A 245 -1.97 18.77 -13.26
C LEU A 245 -2.98 18.73 -12.09
N ILE A 246 -2.50 18.84 -10.85
CA ILE A 246 -3.30 18.84 -9.62
C ILE A 246 -3.29 20.22 -8.94
N THR A 247 -2.27 21.03 -9.21
CA THR A 247 -2.21 22.48 -8.91
C THR A 247 -2.83 23.27 -10.06
#